data_AF-A0A6G8FVL4-F1
#
_entry.id   AF-A0A6G8FVL4-F1
#
_cell.length_a   1.000
_cell.length_b   1.000
_cell.length_c   1.000
_cell.angle_alpha   90.00
_cell.angle_beta   90.00
_cell.angle_gamma   90.00
#
_symmetry.space_group_name_H-M   'P 1'
#
loop_
_entity.id
_entity.type
_entity.pdbx_description
1 polymer ?
#
loop_
_entity_poly.entity_id
_entity_poly.type
_entity_poly.pdbx_seq_one_letter_code
_entity_poly.pdbx_strand_id
1 'polypeptide(L)'
;MTPEGPRSLLEQVVGAVVGGAAEVEWVEPGDGWTAHVRLHGAGGRLSHVLTSPEVQEARFDVPPCSVVIVTTTDEDEVLEALAKLARAALEYSRGGGQVERARGVFGTRPVLVLRTEDGEWRIGKRSASIPYQRL
;
A
#
# COMPACT_ATOMS: atom_id res chain seq x y z
N MET A 1 7.73 27.24 10.23
CA MET A 1 6.90 26.03 10.07
C MET A 1 7.85 24.93 9.65
N THR A 2 8.09 23.98 10.55
CA THR A 2 8.90 22.80 10.25
C THR A 2 8.18 22.02 9.15
N PRO A 3 8.87 21.51 8.11
CA PRO A 3 8.22 20.66 7.13
C PRO A 3 7.69 19.45 7.87
N GLU A 4 6.38 19.28 7.90
CA GLU A 4 5.75 18.05 8.35
C GLU A 4 6.30 16.93 7.45
N GLY A 5 7.08 16.01 8.02
CA GLY A 5 7.86 15.07 7.23
C GLY A 5 6.98 14.08 6.45
N PRO A 6 7.55 13.24 5.56
CA PRO A 6 6.79 12.21 4.84
C PRO A 6 5.94 11.30 5.74
N ARG A 7 6.39 11.09 6.98
CA ARG A 7 5.63 10.39 8.02
C ARG A 7 4.33 11.12 8.39
N SER A 8 4.37 12.44 8.54
CA SER A 8 3.21 13.26 8.91
C SER A 8 2.13 13.23 7.82
N LEU A 9 2.53 13.22 6.54
CA LEU A 9 1.58 13.03 5.42
C LEU A 9 0.90 11.67 5.50
N LEU A 10 1.66 10.60 5.74
CA LEU A 10 1.09 9.27 5.92
C LEU A 10 0.18 9.19 7.16
N GLU A 11 0.56 9.84 8.27
CA GLU A 11 -0.27 9.94 9.48
C GLU A 11 -1.59 10.64 9.19
N GLN A 12 -1.57 11.76 8.46
CA GLN A 12 -2.75 12.50 8.05
C GLN A 12 -3.68 11.64 7.19
N VAL A 13 -3.13 10.97 6.18
CA VAL A 13 -3.91 10.10 5.27
C VAL A 13 -4.50 8.90 6.01
N VAL A 14 -3.72 8.23 6.85
CA VAL A 14 -4.21 7.10 7.65
C VAL A 14 -5.30 7.55 8.60
N GLY A 15 -5.12 8.68 9.30
CA GLY A 15 -6.15 9.24 10.16
C GLY A 15 -7.44 9.57 9.41
N ALA A 16 -7.33 10.15 8.22
CA ALA A 16 -8.49 10.54 7.40
C ALA A 16 -9.21 9.33 6.76
N VAL A 17 -8.47 8.34 6.27
CA VAL A 17 -9.02 7.20 5.51
C VAL A 17 -9.36 6.02 6.42
N VAL A 18 -8.42 5.62 7.26
CA VAL A 18 -8.57 4.45 8.14
C VAL A 18 -9.39 4.84 9.36
N GLY A 19 -9.14 6.02 9.93
CA GLY A 19 -9.82 6.53 11.11
C GLY A 19 -9.70 5.54 12.27
N GLY A 20 -10.77 4.78 12.53
CA GLY A 20 -10.81 3.69 13.51
C GLY A 20 -11.33 2.35 12.96
N ALA A 21 -11.35 2.19 11.63
CA ALA A 21 -11.92 1.02 10.99
C ALA A 21 -10.97 -0.19 10.88
N ALA A 22 -9.69 0.02 11.18
CA ALA A 22 -8.68 -1.02 11.32
C ALA A 22 -7.72 -0.62 12.45
N GLU A 23 -7.08 -1.60 13.08
CA GLU A 23 -5.99 -1.32 14.01
C GLU A 23 -4.74 -0.91 13.23
N VAL A 24 -4.09 0.15 13.70
CA VAL A 24 -2.97 0.81 13.03
C VAL A 24 -1.71 0.64 13.86
N GLU A 25 -0.65 0.14 13.24
CA GLU A 25 0.66 0.02 13.85
C GLU A 25 1.72 0.73 13.00
N TRP A 26 2.46 1.63 13.63
CA TRP A 26 3.61 2.27 13.00
C TRP A 26 4.83 1.37 13.11
N VAL A 27 5.41 1.05 11.97
CA VAL A 27 6.56 0.15 11.88
C VAL A 27 7.79 0.98 11.53
N GLU A 28 8.95 0.58 12.06
CA GLU A 28 10.23 1.17 11.64
C GLU A 28 10.40 0.95 10.13
N PRO A 29 10.56 2.02 9.32
CA PRO A 29 10.69 1.87 7.89
C PRO A 29 11.98 1.12 7.55
N GLY A 30 11.87 0.05 6.77
CA GLY A 30 13.03 -0.63 6.20
C GLY A 30 13.72 0.22 5.12
N ASP A 31 14.85 -0.27 4.62
CA ASP A 31 15.66 0.41 3.60
C ASP A 31 14.81 0.92 2.41
N GLY A 32 14.97 2.21 2.10
CA GLY A 32 14.30 2.87 0.97
C GLY A 32 12.92 3.45 1.28
N TRP A 33 12.39 3.28 2.49
CA TRP A 33 11.12 3.88 2.92
C TRP A 33 11.35 4.99 3.94
N THR A 34 10.53 6.03 3.90
CA THR A 34 10.55 7.14 4.87
C THR A 34 9.49 6.97 5.95
N ALA A 35 8.39 6.27 5.67
CA ALA A 35 7.45 5.81 6.68
C ALA A 35 6.72 4.54 6.27
N HIS A 36 6.26 3.80 7.29
CA HIS A 36 5.61 2.51 7.12
C HIS A 36 4.52 2.35 8.18
N VAL A 37 3.30 2.09 7.72
CA VAL A 37 2.19 1.69 8.57
C VAL A 37 1.72 0.29 8.21
N ARG A 38 1.39 -0.49 9.23
CA ARG A 38 0.73 -1.80 9.13
C ARG A 38 -0.70 -1.66 9.61
N LEU A 39 -1.65 -2.15 8.81
CA LEU A 39 -3.05 -2.25 9.17
C LEU A 39 -3.40 -3.69 9.49
N HIS A 40 -4.01 -3.90 10.65
CA HIS A 40 -4.56 -5.18 11.08
C HIS A 40 -6.06 -5.19 10.85
N GLY A 41 -6.47 -6.12 9.98
CA GLY A 41 -7.83 -6.28 9.52
C GLY A 41 -8.52 -7.53 10.05
N ALA A 42 -9.80 -7.66 9.68
CA ALA A 42 -10.62 -8.82 10.00
C ALA A 42 -10.00 -10.13 9.49
N GLY A 43 -10.17 -11.21 10.26
CA GLY A 43 -9.65 -12.53 9.92
C GLY A 43 -8.12 -12.62 9.88
N GLY A 44 -7.41 -11.71 10.58
CA GLY A 44 -5.94 -11.68 10.62
C GLY A 44 -5.30 -11.17 9.33
N ARG A 45 -6.07 -10.47 8.49
CA ARG A 45 -5.55 -9.88 7.26
C ARG A 45 -4.61 -8.72 7.59
N LEU A 46 -3.42 -8.77 7.02
CA LEU A 46 -2.43 -7.72 7.16
C LEU A 46 -2.22 -7.01 5.82
N SER A 47 -2.24 -5.68 5.89
CA SER A 47 -1.81 -4.82 4.79
C SER A 47 -0.86 -3.75 5.30
N HIS A 48 -0.11 -3.17 4.39
CA HIS A 48 0.86 -2.13 4.69
C HIS A 48 0.70 -0.97 3.72
N VAL A 49 0.91 0.24 4.20
CA VAL A 49 1.12 1.41 3.35
C VAL A 49 2.49 1.98 3.66
N LEU A 50 3.27 2.20 2.61
CA LEU A 50 4.64 2.68 2.70
C LEU A 50 4.81 3.90 1.81
N THR A 51 5.64 4.82 2.27
CA THR A 51 5.97 6.04 1.52
C THR A 51 7.48 6.25 1.44
N SER A 52 7.93 6.80 0.32
CA SER A 52 9.28 7.27 0.05
C SER A 52 9.18 8.54 -0.82
N PRO A 53 10.28 9.26 -1.11
CA PRO A 53 10.20 10.53 -1.86
C PRO A 53 9.52 10.45 -3.23
N GLU A 54 9.62 9.31 -3.93
CA GLU A 54 9.11 9.15 -5.31
C GLU A 54 8.23 7.91 -5.49
N VAL A 55 8.09 7.08 -4.45
CA VAL A 55 7.42 5.78 -4.55
C VAL A 55 6.52 5.57 -3.35
N GLN A 56 5.25 5.28 -3.62
CA GLN A 56 4.23 4.95 -2.63
C GLN A 56 3.76 3.51 -2.87
N GLU A 57 3.57 2.71 -1.83
CA GLU A 57 3.23 1.30 -1.98
C GLU A 57 2.15 0.86 -0.99
N ALA A 58 1.21 0.03 -1.48
CA ALA A 58 0.38 -0.82 -0.61
C ALA A 58 0.76 -2.28 -0.79
N ARG A 59 1.01 -2.98 0.32
CA ARG A 59 1.30 -4.43 0.35
C ARG A 59 0.19 -5.17 1.06
N PHE A 60 -0.05 -6.40 0.61
CA PHE A 60 -1.08 -7.30 1.15
C PHE A 60 -0.44 -8.67 1.38
N ASP A 61 -0.67 -9.26 2.54
CA ASP A 61 0.05 -10.49 2.92
C ASP A 61 -0.58 -11.77 2.34
N VAL A 62 -1.91 -11.79 2.15
CA VAL A 62 -2.64 -13.00 1.75
C VAL A 62 -3.68 -12.70 0.67
N PRO A 63 -3.39 -12.99 -0.61
CA PRO A 63 -2.12 -13.47 -1.13
C PRO A 63 -1.04 -12.36 -1.10
N PRO A 64 0.25 -12.72 -1.09
CA PRO A 64 1.34 -11.76 -1.10
C PRO A 64 1.36 -10.98 -2.42
N CYS A 65 0.88 -9.74 -2.36
CA CYS A 65 0.64 -8.86 -3.49
C CYS A 65 1.03 -7.42 -3.12
N SER A 66 1.39 -6.60 -4.11
CA SER A 66 1.56 -5.16 -3.88
C SER A 66 1.25 -4.33 -5.11
N VAL A 67 0.89 -3.07 -4.85
CA VAL A 67 0.64 -2.04 -5.85
C VAL A 67 1.49 -0.83 -5.50
N VAL A 68 2.08 -0.23 -6.53
CA VAL A 68 3.00 0.90 -6.43
C VAL A 68 2.45 2.05 -7.25
N ILE A 69 2.52 3.25 -6.70
CA ILE A 69 2.29 4.51 -7.40
C ILE A 69 3.61 5.29 -7.34
N VAL A 70 4.15 5.62 -8.51
CA VAL A 70 5.30 6.52 -8.62
C VAL A 70 4.75 7.94 -8.62
N THR A 71 5.31 8.79 -7.77
CA THR A 71 4.93 10.20 -7.62
C THR A 71 6.15 11.08 -7.83
N THR A 72 5.93 12.36 -8.08
CA THR A 72 6.97 13.37 -7.86
C THR A 72 7.09 13.70 -6.37
N THR A 73 7.92 14.69 -6.02
CA THR A 73 8.00 15.24 -4.65
C THR A 73 6.92 16.30 -4.38
N ASP A 74 5.95 16.46 -5.27
CA ASP A 74 4.77 17.29 -5.06
C ASP A 74 3.86 16.69 -3.97
N GLU A 75 3.51 17.51 -2.98
CA GLU A 75 2.80 17.04 -1.79
C GLU A 75 1.37 16.60 -2.11
N ASP A 76 0.66 17.31 -2.98
CA ASP A 76 -0.72 16.99 -3.35
C ASP A 76 -0.79 15.66 -4.12
N GLU A 77 0.16 15.42 -5.02
CA GLU A 77 0.31 14.15 -5.73
C GLU A 77 0.59 12.98 -4.76
N VAL A 78 1.49 13.18 -3.80
CA VAL A 78 1.81 12.19 -2.76
C VAL A 78 0.58 11.90 -1.89
N LEU A 79 -0.13 12.94 -1.44
CA LEU A 79 -1.35 12.80 -0.65
C LEU A 79 -2.44 12.02 -1.40
N GLU A 80 -2.67 12.34 -2.67
CA GLU A 80 -3.64 11.64 -3.50
C GLU A 80 -3.26 10.16 -3.67
N ALA A 81 -1.99 9.87 -3.97
CA ALA A 81 -1.50 8.51 -4.13
C ALA A 81 -1.64 7.70 -2.83
N LEU A 82 -1.22 8.27 -1.69
CA LEU A 82 -1.33 7.62 -0.40
C LEU A 82 -2.80 7.40 -0.01
N ALA A 83 -3.71 8.33 -0.30
CA ALA A 83 -5.13 8.16 -0.02
C ALA A 83 -5.73 6.99 -0.78
N LYS A 84 -5.41 6.84 -2.08
CA LYS A 84 -5.84 5.71 -2.91
C LYS A 84 -5.32 4.38 -2.35
N LEU A 85 -4.04 4.34 -2.00
CA LEU A 85 -3.40 3.16 -1.41
C LEU A 85 -3.98 2.79 -0.04
N ALA A 86 -4.22 3.77 0.82
CA ALA A 86 -4.83 3.58 2.14
C ALA A 86 -6.27 3.05 2.02
N ARG A 87 -7.06 3.51 1.05
CA ARG A 87 -8.40 2.99 0.79
C ARG A 87 -8.37 1.54 0.34
N ALA A 88 -7.45 1.20 -0.57
CA ALA A 88 -7.26 -0.20 -1.00
C ALA A 88 -6.82 -1.10 0.17
N ALA A 89 -5.88 -0.63 1.01
CA ALA A 89 -5.44 -1.32 2.22
C ALA A 89 -6.59 -1.52 3.22
N LEU A 90 -7.43 -0.50 3.42
CA LEU A 90 -8.60 -0.57 4.29
C LEU A 90 -9.65 -1.54 3.76
N GLU A 91 -9.98 -1.50 2.47
CA GLU A 91 -10.94 -2.42 1.84
C GLU A 91 -10.49 -3.88 2.04
N TYR A 92 -9.22 -4.17 1.76
CA TYR A 92 -8.64 -5.48 2.02
C TYR A 92 -8.73 -5.87 3.50
N SER A 93 -8.39 -4.94 4.40
CA SER A 93 -8.40 -5.16 5.86
C SER A 93 -9.81 -5.42 6.39
N ARG A 94 -10.85 -4.90 5.74
CA ARG A 94 -12.26 -5.19 6.09
C ARG A 94 -12.74 -6.56 5.61
N GLY A 95 -11.88 -7.36 4.99
CA GLY A 95 -12.27 -8.63 4.38
C GLY A 95 -12.70 -8.49 2.91
N GLY A 96 -12.66 -7.27 2.36
CA GLY A 96 -12.97 -6.98 0.97
C GLY A 96 -11.95 -7.57 -0.01
N GLY A 97 -12.30 -7.54 -1.29
CA GLY A 97 -11.49 -8.08 -2.36
C GLY A 97 -11.55 -9.60 -2.52
N GLN A 98 -11.34 -10.04 -3.76
CA GLN A 98 -11.40 -11.43 -4.19
C GLN A 98 -10.06 -11.86 -4.74
N VAL A 99 -9.66 -13.10 -4.44
CA VAL A 99 -8.47 -13.70 -5.05
C VAL A 99 -8.88 -14.43 -6.32
N GLU A 100 -8.37 -13.95 -7.45
CA GLU A 100 -8.53 -14.60 -8.74
C GLU A 100 -7.25 -15.32 -9.18
N ARG A 101 -7.37 -16.28 -10.10
CA ARG A 101 -6.22 -16.91 -10.75
C ARG A 101 -6.05 -16.35 -12.15
N ALA A 102 -4.96 -15.64 -12.39
CA ALA A 102 -4.59 -15.17 -13.73
C ALA A 102 -3.57 -16.12 -14.37
N ARG A 103 -3.77 -16.46 -15.65
CA ARG A 103 -2.77 -17.17 -16.45
C ARG A 103 -1.64 -16.21 -16.85
N GLY A 104 -0.40 -16.63 -16.67
CA GLY A 104 0.79 -15.96 -17.17
C GLY A 104 1.74 -16.93 -17.85
N VAL A 105 2.85 -16.41 -18.38
CA VAL A 105 3.85 -17.19 -19.12
C VAL A 105 4.42 -18.36 -18.28
N PHE A 106 4.54 -18.18 -16.96
CA PHE A 106 5.05 -19.18 -16.02
C PHE A 106 3.94 -19.89 -15.21
N GLY A 107 2.73 -20.02 -15.76
CA GLY A 107 1.60 -20.69 -15.12
C GLY A 107 0.57 -19.74 -14.49
N THR A 108 -0.26 -20.25 -13.57
CA THR A 108 -1.30 -19.43 -12.90
C THR A 108 -0.76 -18.76 -11.66
N ARG A 109 -1.01 -17.45 -11.51
CA ARG A 109 -0.66 -16.68 -10.31
C ARG A 109 -1.92 -16.11 -9.65
N PRO A 110 -1.94 -15.99 -8.31
CA PRO A 110 -3.00 -15.26 -7.63
C PRO A 110 -2.93 -13.77 -7.99
N VAL A 111 -4.09 -13.16 -8.13
CA VAL A 111 -4.30 -11.73 -8.30
C VAL A 111 -5.33 -11.31 -7.26
N LEU A 112 -4.99 -10.33 -6.44
CA LEU A 112 -5.93 -9.70 -5.53
C LEU A 112 -6.73 -8.67 -6.31
N VAL A 113 -8.04 -8.83 -6.34
CA VAL A 113 -8.98 -7.92 -7.01
C VAL A 113 -9.71 -7.12 -5.93
N LEU A 114 -9.51 -5.80 -5.90
CA LEU A 114 -10.14 -4.88 -4.96
C LEU A 114 -11.08 -3.92 -5.70
N ARG A 115 -12.25 -3.65 -5.13
CA ARG A 115 -13.12 -2.58 -5.61
C ARG A 115 -12.73 -1.28 -4.92
N THR A 116 -12.31 -0.31 -5.70
CA THR A 116 -11.92 1.03 -5.24
C THR A 116 -12.86 2.07 -5.85
N GLU A 117 -12.76 3.32 -5.40
CA GLU A 117 -13.50 4.44 -5.98
C GLU A 117 -13.11 4.69 -7.44
N ASP A 118 -11.86 4.39 -7.81
CA ASP A 118 -11.33 4.48 -9.18
C ASP A 118 -11.66 3.26 -10.05
N GLY A 119 -12.48 2.33 -9.53
CA GLY A 119 -12.86 1.08 -10.20
C GLY A 119 -12.13 -0.14 -9.64
N GLU A 120 -12.08 -1.20 -10.45
CA GLU A 120 -11.49 -2.49 -10.05
C GLU A 120 -9.96 -2.46 -10.17
N TRP A 121 -9.27 -2.64 -9.04
CA TRP A 121 -7.83 -2.81 -9.00
C TRP A 121 -7.48 -4.30 -9.04
N ARG A 122 -6.62 -4.68 -9.99
CA ARG A 122 -6.15 -6.06 -10.16
C ARG A 122 -4.66 -6.14 -9.82
N ILE A 123 -4.37 -6.59 -8.60
CA ILE A 123 -3.05 -6.49 -7.97
C ILE A 123 -2.35 -7.84 -8.01
N GLY A 124 -1.27 -7.90 -8.78
CA GLY A 124 -0.49 -9.13 -8.97
C GLY A 124 0.56 -9.36 -7.89
N LYS A 125 1.33 -10.43 -8.09
CA LYS A 125 2.51 -10.72 -7.27
C LYS A 125 3.50 -9.57 -7.38
N ARG A 126 4.14 -9.23 -6.25
CA ARG A 126 5.26 -8.30 -6.15
C ARG A 126 6.32 -8.67 -7.21
N SER A 127 6.40 -7.88 -8.28
CA SER A 127 7.55 -7.89 -9.18
C SER A 127 8.73 -7.40 -8.35
N ALA A 128 9.83 -8.14 -8.35
CA ALA A 128 10.98 -7.91 -7.47
C ALA A 128 11.34 -6.43 -7.30
N SER A 129 11.55 -5.98 -6.06
CA SER A 129 12.38 -4.80 -5.81
C SER A 129 13.78 -5.16 -6.25
N ILE A 130 14.30 -4.48 -7.27
CA ILE A 130 15.72 -4.56 -7.64
C ILE A 130 16.49 -4.08 -6.40
N PRO A 131 17.34 -4.91 -5.74
CA PRO A 131 18.31 -4.36 -4.82
C PRO A 131 19.22 -3.47 -5.65
N TYR A 132 19.26 -2.17 -5.34
CA TYR A 132 20.27 -1.27 -5.89
C TYR A 132 21.64 -1.82 -5.45
N GLN A 133 22.34 -2.52 -6.35
CA GLN A 133 23.76 -2.80 -6.16
C GLN A 133 24.45 -1.45 -6.28
N ARG A 134 25.04 -0.97 -5.16
CA ARG A 134 26.05 0.08 -5.19
C ARG A 134 27.17 -0.35 -6.14
N LEU A 135 27.39 0.44 -7.18
CA LEU A 135 28.71 0.69 -7.75
C LEU A 135 28.87 2.20 -7.90
#